data_AF-A0AAU2PNL4-F1
#
_entry.id   AF-A0AAU2PNL4-F1
#
_cell.length_a   1.000
_cell.length_b   1.000
_cell.length_c   1.000
_cell.angle_alpha   90.00
_cell.angle_beta   90.00
_cell.angle_gamma   90.00
#
_symmetry.space_group_name_H-M   'P 1'
#
loop_
_entity.id
_entity.type
_entity.pdbx_description
1 polymer ?
#
loop_
_entity_poly.entity_id
_entity_poly.type
_entity_poly.pdbx_seq_one_letter_code
_entity_poly.pdbx_strand_id
1 'polypeptide(L)' 'MSPEAAPLGSVRSAAQLNEQIRELWHSAGGQLSTTQRHEYQLLVTQWAAAVHLERTAASGHDETAPAPRGSEGRQGLAA' A
#
# COMPACT_ATOMS: atom_id res chain seq x y z
N MET A 1 -30.95 6.40 10.77
CA MET A 1 -29.78 6.91 10.03
C MET A 1 -28.54 6.49 10.80
N SER A 2 -27.85 5.44 10.37
CA SER A 2 -26.59 5.03 10.99
C SER A 2 -25.43 5.73 10.25
N PRO A 3 -24.57 6.49 10.94
CA PRO A 3 -23.24 6.75 10.41
C PRO A 3 -22.48 5.44 10.54
N GLU A 4 -22.32 4.71 9.43
CA GLU A 4 -21.37 3.61 9.38
C GLU A 4 -20.01 4.21 9.72
N ALA A 5 -19.52 3.88 10.92
CA ALA A 5 -18.24 4.33 11.40
C ALA A 5 -17.18 3.78 10.47
N ALA A 6 -16.70 4.61 9.54
CA ALA A 6 -15.53 4.31 8.74
C ALA A 6 -14.41 3.93 9.72
N PRO A 7 -13.79 2.74 9.59
CA PRO A 7 -12.77 2.32 10.51
C PRO A 7 -11.63 3.35 10.47
N LEU A 8 -11.46 4.09 11.57
CA LEU A 8 -10.32 4.98 11.85
C LEU A 8 -9.08 4.15 12.20
N GLY A 9 -8.83 3.09 11.43
CA GLY A 9 -7.82 2.08 11.73
C GLY A 9 -6.69 2.13 10.72
N SER A 10 -5.55 2.67 11.16
CA SER A 10 -4.23 2.45 10.55
C SER A 10 -4.04 3.02 9.14
N VAL A 11 -3.28 4.12 9.04
CA VAL A 11 -2.68 4.66 7.79
C VAL A 11 -3.64 4.65 6.59
N ARG A 12 -4.33 5.76 6.30
CA ARG A 12 -5.31 5.88 5.18
C ARG A 12 -4.95 4.95 4.01
N SER A 13 -5.67 3.84 3.88
CA SER A 13 -5.33 2.81 2.89
C SER A 13 -5.53 3.37 1.48
N ALA A 14 -4.93 2.72 0.49
CA ALA A 14 -5.10 3.13 -0.90
C ALA A 14 -6.58 3.20 -1.30
N ALA A 15 -7.42 2.28 -0.79
CA ALA A 15 -8.86 2.30 -1.00
C ALA A 15 -9.52 3.60 -0.52
N GLN A 16 -9.24 4.03 0.71
CA GLN A 16 -9.83 5.25 1.31
C GLN A 16 -9.36 6.53 0.60
N LEU A 17 -8.11 6.58 0.14
CA LEU A 17 -7.61 7.71 -0.63
C LEU A 17 -8.27 7.77 -2.01
N ASN A 18 -8.54 6.61 -2.61
CA ASN A 18 -9.24 6.53 -3.90
C ASN A 18 -10.72 6.94 -3.78
N GLU A 19 -11.37 6.64 -2.66
CA GLU A 19 -12.71 7.13 -2.34
C GLU A 19 -12.75 8.66 -2.22
N GLN A 20 -11.85 9.26 -1.45
CA GLN A 20 -11.73 10.72 -1.35
C GLN A 20 -11.49 11.40 -2.70
N ILE A 21 -10.67 10.79 -3.57
CA ILE A 21 -10.47 11.28 -4.95
C ILE A 21 -11.81 11.27 -5.71
N ARG A 22 -12.61 10.20 -5.60
CA ARG A 22 -13.92 10.10 -6.27
C ARG A 22 -14.92 11.11 -5.72
N GLU A 23 -14.97 11.32 -4.41
CA GLU A 23 -15.81 12.33 -3.77
C GLU A 23 -15.46 13.74 -4.24
N LEU A 24 -14.16 14.05 -4.33
CA LEU A 24 -13.68 15.32 -4.86
C LEU A 24 -14.16 15.52 -6.31
N TRP A 25 -14.05 14.50 -7.16
CA TRP A 25 -14.56 14.56 -8.54
C TRP A 25 -16.08 14.73 -8.60
N HIS A 26 -16.84 14.03 -7.74
CA HIS A 26 -18.29 14.13 -7.69
C HIS A 26 -18.75 15.51 -7.22
N SER A 27 -18.07 16.10 -6.23
CA SER A 27 -18.37 17.46 -5.73
C SER A 27 -17.97 18.56 -6.72
N ALA A 28 -16.97 18.32 -7.56
CA ALA A 28 -16.49 19.27 -8.55
C ALA A 28 -17.39 19.40 -9.80
N GLY A 29 -18.39 18.54 -9.98
CA GLY A 29 -19.38 18.66 -11.07
C GLY A 29 -18.79 18.63 -12.48
N GLY A 30 -17.61 18.03 -12.67
CA GLY A 30 -16.94 17.87 -13.97
C GLY A 30 -15.67 18.71 -14.18
N GLN A 31 -15.42 19.75 -13.37
CA GLN A 31 -14.15 20.48 -13.41
C GLN A 31 -13.64 20.87 -12.02
N LEU A 32 -12.39 20.51 -11.73
CA LEU A 32 -11.72 20.89 -10.49
C LEU A 32 -11.30 22.37 -10.54
N SER A 33 -11.69 23.13 -9.52
CA SER A 33 -11.14 24.46 -9.25
C SER A 33 -9.64 24.39 -8.92
N THR A 34 -8.96 25.53 -8.90
CA THR A 34 -7.53 25.61 -8.56
C THR A 34 -7.22 24.99 -7.19
N THR A 35 -8.06 25.23 -6.19
CA THR A 35 -7.93 24.65 -4.85
C THR A 35 -8.16 23.14 -4.86
N GLN A 36 -9.24 22.68 -5.50
CA GLN A 36 -9.54 21.25 -5.62
C GLN A 36 -8.46 20.51 -6.42
N ARG A 37 -7.79 21.17 -7.37
CA ARG A 37 -6.66 20.59 -8.10
C ARG A 37 -5.45 20.33 -7.20
N HIS A 38 -5.13 21.25 -6.29
CA HIS A 38 -4.07 21.04 -5.29
C HIS A 38 -4.43 19.87 -4.36
N GLU A 39 -5.68 19.82 -3.90
CA GLU A 39 -6.18 18.72 -3.07
C GLU A 39 -6.11 17.37 -3.81
N TYR A 40 -6.52 17.33 -5.08
CA TYR A 40 -6.39 16.16 -5.94
C TYR A 40 -4.94 15.69 -6.07
N GLN A 41 -3.99 16.61 -6.29
CA GLN A 41 -2.57 16.27 -6.40
C GLN A 41 -2.02 15.65 -5.11
N LEU A 42 -2.40 16.21 -3.95
CA LEU A 42 -2.01 15.66 -2.65
C LEU A 42 -2.62 14.28 -2.42
N LEU A 43 -3.90 14.09 -2.75
CA LEU A 43 -4.58 12.80 -2.62
C LEU A 43 -3.96 11.73 -3.53
N VAL A 44 -3.67 12.06 -4.79
CA VAL A 44 -3.02 11.15 -5.75
C VAL A 44 -1.62 10.76 -5.30
N THR A 45 -0.85 11.72 -4.77
CA THR A 45 0.51 11.45 -4.25
C THR A 45 0.47 10.48 -3.07
N GLN A 46 -0.43 10.72 -2.12
CA GLN A 46 -0.64 9.83 -0.98
C GLN A 46 -1.15 8.45 -1.42
N TRP A 47 -2.07 8.42 -2.39
CA TRP A 47 -2.62 7.18 -2.92
C TRP A 47 -1.53 6.31 -3.55
N ALA A 48 -0.68 6.91 -4.40
CA ALA A 48 0.44 6.20 -5.01
C ALA A 48 1.35 5.58 -3.93
N ALA A 49 1.73 6.36 -2.91
CA ALA A 49 2.53 5.86 -1.81
C ALA A 49 1.85 4.69 -1.07
N ALA A 50 0.55 4.79 -0.77
CA ALA A 50 -0.21 3.72 -0.13
C ALA A 50 -0.27 2.45 -0.99
N VAL A 51 -0.53 2.56 -2.30
CA VAL A 51 -0.53 1.41 -3.22
C VAL A 51 0.84 0.75 -3.28
N HIS A 52 1.93 1.54 -3.26
CA HIS A 52 3.28 0.98 -3.24
C HIS A 52 3.54 0.20 -1.95
N LEU A 53 3.19 0.77 -0.79
CA LEU A 53 3.33 0.11 0.51
C LEU A 53 2.51 -1.18 0.59
N GLU A 54 1.24 -1.14 0.17
CA GLU A 54 0.36 -2.31 0.14
C GLU A 54 0.90 -3.39 -0.79
N ARG A 55 1.43 -3.02 -1.96
CA ARG A 55 2.02 -3.96 -2.92
C ARG A 55 3.31 -4.58 -2.40
N THR A 56 4.15 -3.81 -1.72
CA THR A 56 5.35 -4.35 -1.07
C THR A 56 4.99 -5.26 0.10
N ALA A 57 3.95 -4.92 0.87
CA ALA A 57 3.46 -5.77 1.96
C ALA A 57 2.84 -7.07 1.43
N ALA A 58 2.07 -7.00 0.32
CA ALA A 58 1.51 -8.17 -0.35
C ALA A 58 2.59 -9.05 -1.01
N SER A 59 3.69 -8.45 -1.46
CA SER A 59 4.84 -9.18 -2.04
C SER A 59 5.80 -9.73 -0.98
N GLY A 60 5.66 -9.31 0.29
CA GLY A 60 6.57 -9.63 1.40
C GLY A 60 6.28 -10.94 2.13
N HIS A 61 5.42 -11.83 1.62
CA HIS A 61 5.22 -13.17 2.19
C HIS A 61 5.98 -14.28 1.42
N ASP A 62 7.12 -13.94 0.81
CA ASP A 62 8.03 -14.95 0.23
C ASP A 62 9.50 -14.58 0.47
N GLU A 63 9.87 -14.27 1.71
CA GLU A 63 11.26 -14.35 2.16
C GLU A 63 11.34 -15.17 3.46
N THR A 64 10.78 -16.39 3.41
CA THR A 64 11.18 -17.45 4.33
C THR A 64 12.24 -18.30 3.63
N ALA A 65 13.39 -17.71 3.32
CA ALA A 65 14.55 -18.49 2.91
C ALA A 65 15.25 -19.03 4.18
N PRO A 66 15.25 -20.36 4.41
CA PRO A 66 15.77 -20.95 5.64
C PRO A 66 17.29 -20.82 5.72
N ALA A 67 17.77 -20.75 6.96
CA ALA A 67 19.17 -20.71 7.40
C ALA A 67 20.13 -21.57 6.54
N PRO A 68 21.41 -21.16 6.39
CA PRO A 68 22.39 -21.97 5.66
C PRO A 68 22.55 -23.34 6.31
N ARG A 69 21.94 -24.37 5.72
CA ARG A 69 22.28 -25.77 5.99
C ARG A 69 23.49 -26.12 5.12
N GLY A 70 24.57 -26.56 5.77
CA GLY A 70 25.64 -27.28 5.07
C GLY A 70 27.06 -26.94 5.50
N SER A 71 27.35 -26.98 6.80
CA SER A 71 28.72 -27.26 7.30
C SER A 71 28.75 -28.63 7.97
N GLU A 72 28.33 -29.67 7.23
CA GLU A 72 28.55 -31.07 7.58
C GLU A 72 29.07 -31.82 6.34
N GLY A 73 30.16 -32.58 6.51
CA GLY A 73 30.50 -33.65 5.58
C GLY A 73 31.73 -33.46 4.69
N ARG A 74 32.91 -33.19 5.26
CA ARG A 74 34.18 -33.66 4.66
C ARG A 74 34.93 -34.56 5.63
N GLN A 75 34.30 -35.69 5.96
CA GLN A 75 35.00 -36.89 6.41
C GLN A 75 35.13 -37.85 5.21
N GLY A 76 36.36 -38.19 4.83
CA GLY A 76 36.72 -39.41 4.11
C GLY A 76 36.77 -39.36 2.58
N LEU A 77 37.98 -39.33 2.01
CA LEU A 77 38.35 -40.30 0.96
C LEU A 77 39.85 -40.59 1.02
N ALA A 78 40.13 -41.88 1.10
CA ALA A 78 41.42 -42.52 1.18
C ALA A 78 42.27 -42.37 -0.10
N ALA A 79 43.59 -42.32 0.08
CA ALA A 79 44.58 -43.11 -0.66
C ALA A 79 45.91 -43.06 0.11
#